data_AF-E9J5E0-F1
#
_entry.id   AF-E9J5E0-F1
#
_cell.length_a   1.000
_cell.length_b   1.000
_cell.length_c   1.000
_cell.angle_alpha   90.00
_cell.angle_beta   90.00
_cell.angle_gamma   90.00
#
_symmetry.space_group_name_H-M   'P 1'
#
loop_
_entity.id
_entity.type
_entity.pdbx_description
1 polymer ?
#
loop_
_entity_poly.entity_id
_entity_poly.type
_entity_poly.pdbx_seq_one_letter_code
_entity_poly.pdbx_strand_id
1 'polypeptide(L)'
;AALNLIKINKILPNVQIDSNSIIFLTGITEGRVETLGCVSANVLGREIKFHVIPSEFPVSCDGILGADFLRGAGKINFVEQTLEWHNASFPFLNREMTKFPARSSVVMCVNVTNAAVATGYVPRLTIDENIYLGEAIVSNREGKAYLRAFNTSDKD
;
A
#
# COMPACT_ATOMS: atom_id res chain seq x y z
N ALA A 1 22.16 8.72 4.92
CA ALA A 1 21.71 7.35 5.22
C ALA A 1 20.43 7.07 4.43
N ALA A 2 20.25 5.87 3.89
CA ALA A 2 19.13 5.56 3.01
C ALA A 2 18.07 4.73 3.74
N LEU A 3 17.44 5.35 4.74
CA LEU A 3 16.63 4.70 5.76
C LEU A 3 15.25 4.29 5.24
N ASN A 4 14.73 3.16 5.74
CA ASN A 4 13.32 2.85 5.64
C ASN A 4 12.56 3.51 6.78
N LEU A 5 11.38 4.07 6.50
CA LEU A 5 10.54 4.77 7.47
C LEU A 5 9.16 4.10 7.55
N ILE A 6 8.55 4.09 8.73
CA ILE A 6 7.17 3.63 8.93
C ILE A 6 6.46 4.47 10.00
N LYS A 7 5.21 4.86 9.76
CA LYS A 7 4.41 5.59 10.74
C LYS A 7 4.02 4.70 11.92
N ILE A 8 4.07 5.26 13.13
CA ILE A 8 3.76 4.54 14.36
C ILE A 8 2.35 3.94 14.39
N ASN A 9 1.35 4.61 13.81
CA ASN A 9 -0.01 4.10 13.71
C ASN A 9 -0.18 2.90 12.75
N LYS A 10 0.88 2.50 12.05
CA LYS A 10 0.92 1.31 11.19
C LYS A 10 1.63 0.13 11.85
N ILE A 11 2.18 0.33 13.04
CA ILE A 11 2.80 -0.72 13.85
C ILE A 11 1.72 -1.31 14.76
N LEU A 12 1.72 -2.64 14.90
CA LEU A 12 0.81 -3.32 15.82
C LEU A 12 1.12 -2.91 17.28
N PRO A 13 0.11 -2.69 18.14
CA PRO A 13 0.31 -2.17 19.50
C PRO A 13 1.28 -2.96 20.38
N ASN A 14 1.44 -4.25 20.11
CA ASN A 14 2.26 -5.15 20.93
C ASN A 14 3.71 -5.26 20.45
N VAL A 15 4.08 -4.58 19.35
CA VAL A 15 5.43 -4.62 18.81
C VAL A 15 6.30 -3.61 19.56
N GLN A 16 7.37 -4.11 20.17
CA GLN A 16 8.33 -3.28 20.89
C GLN A 16 9.18 -2.47 19.90
N ILE A 17 9.29 -1.17 20.15
CA ILE A 17 10.14 -0.26 19.38
C ILE A 17 11.47 -0.14 20.13
N ASP A 18 12.58 -0.44 19.44
CA ASP A 18 13.92 -0.19 19.98
C ASP A 18 14.22 1.31 19.95
N SER A 19 14.13 1.94 21.12
CA SER A 19 14.41 3.37 21.32
C SER A 19 15.90 3.70 21.42
N ASN A 20 16.81 2.72 21.39
CA ASN A 20 18.25 3.00 21.40
C ASN A 20 18.77 3.43 20.01
N SER A 21 18.02 3.11 18.95
CA SER A 21 18.39 3.40 17.57
C SER A 21 17.62 4.60 17.00
N ILE A 22 17.86 5.79 17.54
CA ILE A 22 17.23 7.04 17.10
C ILE A 22 18.09 7.75 16.06
N ILE A 23 17.47 8.28 15.00
CA ILE A 23 18.13 9.09 13.97
C ILE A 23 17.35 10.40 13.76
N PHE A 24 18.08 11.46 13.41
CA PHE A 24 17.52 12.73 12.98
C PHE A 24 17.37 12.78 11.46
N LEU A 25 16.14 12.97 11.00
CA LEU A 25 15.79 13.15 9.60
C LEU A 25 15.89 14.64 9.23
N THR A 26 16.50 14.91 8.07
CA THR A 26 16.61 16.25 7.47
C THR A 26 16.21 16.19 6.01
N GLY A 27 15.69 17.30 5.47
CA GLY A 27 15.41 17.43 4.03
C GLY A 27 14.01 16.97 3.60
N ILE A 28 13.16 16.55 4.55
CA ILE A 28 11.73 16.25 4.31
C ILE A 28 10.84 17.35 4.90
N THR A 29 11.23 17.91 6.05
CA THR A 29 10.51 18.99 6.73
C THR A 29 11.43 20.19 6.93
N GLU A 30 10.85 21.35 7.24
CA GLU A 30 11.63 22.44 7.81
C GLU A 30 12.17 21.99 9.18
N GLY A 31 13.49 21.89 9.29
CA GLY A 31 14.17 21.46 10.52
C GLY A 31 14.57 19.98 10.57
N ARG A 32 14.81 19.50 11.80
CA ARG A 32 15.21 18.13 12.11
C ARG A 32 14.06 17.41 12.80
N VAL A 33 13.69 16.24 12.30
CA VAL A 33 12.69 15.37 12.94
C VAL A 33 13.38 14.17 13.53
N GLU A 34 13.11 13.91 14.79
CA GLU A 34 13.62 12.73 15.49
C GLU A 34 12.71 11.51 15.22
N THR A 35 13.31 10.36 14.88
CA THR A 35 12.58 9.09 14.81
C THR A 35 12.29 8.56 16.21
N LEU A 36 11.20 7.83 16.41
CA LEU A 36 10.82 7.24 17.70
C LEU A 36 11.63 5.99 18.09
N GLY A 37 12.49 5.52 17.19
CA GLY A 37 13.28 4.30 17.35
C GLY A 37 13.20 3.42 16.11
N CYS A 38 13.41 2.13 16.28
CA CYS A 38 13.42 1.15 15.19
C CYS A 38 12.54 -0.07 15.44
N VAL A 39 12.08 -0.66 14.36
CA VAL A 39 11.40 -1.96 14.34
C VAL A 39 11.91 -2.80 13.18
N SER A 40 11.96 -4.12 13.35
CA SER A 40 12.17 -5.08 12.27
C SER A 40 10.83 -5.61 11.78
N ALA A 41 10.62 -5.64 10.47
CA ALA A 41 9.46 -6.28 9.86
C ALA A 41 9.92 -7.32 8.82
N ASN A 42 9.18 -8.43 8.73
CA ASN A 42 9.44 -9.43 7.72
C ASN A 42 8.73 -9.06 6.40
N VAL A 43 9.48 -8.89 5.33
CA VAL A 43 8.98 -8.63 3.98
C VAL A 43 9.47 -9.76 3.07
N LEU A 44 8.53 -10.59 2.57
CA LEU A 44 8.82 -11.76 1.74
C LEU A 44 9.92 -12.69 2.29
N GLY A 45 9.86 -12.97 3.60
CA GLY A 45 10.82 -13.85 4.27
C GLY A 45 12.12 -13.17 4.69
N ARG A 46 12.26 -11.86 4.50
CA ARG A 46 13.48 -11.11 4.84
C ARG A 46 13.19 -10.08 5.91
N GLU A 47 14.07 -10.02 6.89
CA GLU A 47 13.99 -9.02 7.95
C GLU A 47 14.50 -7.67 7.43
N ILE A 48 13.63 -6.66 7.49
CA ILE A 48 13.92 -5.30 7.07
C ILE A 48 13.75 -4.37 8.28
N LYS A 49 14.77 -3.55 8.54
CA LYS A 49 14.75 -2.55 9.60
C LYS A 49 14.05 -1.28 9.10
N PHE A 50 13.12 -0.78 9.89
CA PHE A 50 12.41 0.49 9.70
C PHE A 50 12.65 1.41 10.89
N HIS A 51 12.87 2.70 10.60
CA HIS A 51 12.79 3.75 11.60
C HIS A 51 11.34 4.20 11.76
N VAL A 52 10.91 4.30 13.02
CA VAL A 52 9.55 4.68 13.35
C VAL A 52 9.43 6.19 13.35
N ILE A 53 8.42 6.73 12.67
CA ILE A 53 8.11 8.16 12.60
C ILE A 53 6.72 8.43 13.19
N PRO A 54 6.47 9.66 13.69
CA PRO A 54 5.14 10.06 14.15
C PRO A 54 4.08 9.91 13.06
N SER A 55 2.82 9.67 13.44
CA SER A 55 1.69 9.56 12.50
C SER A 55 1.52 10.82 11.63
N GLU A 56 1.77 11.98 12.24
CA GLU A 56 1.67 13.31 11.61
C GLU A 56 2.87 13.66 10.72
N PHE A 57 3.84 12.75 10.56
CA PHE A 57 4.97 12.99 9.68
C PHE A 57 4.50 13.28 8.24
N PRO A 58 5.00 14.34 7.57
CA PRO A 58 4.39 14.92 6.37
C PRO A 58 4.76 14.15 5.10
N VAL A 59 4.37 12.88 5.09
CA VAL A 59 4.40 12.00 3.92
C VAL A 59 2.99 11.47 3.73
N SER A 60 2.55 11.44 2.47
CA SER A 60 1.20 11.01 2.09
C SER A 60 1.00 9.49 2.14
N CYS A 61 2.08 8.74 2.36
CA CYS A 61 2.08 7.28 2.49
C CYS A 61 2.25 6.84 3.95
N ASP A 62 2.09 5.53 4.16
CA ASP A 62 2.26 4.88 5.47
C ASP A 62 3.73 4.72 5.88
N GLY A 63 4.65 4.77 4.91
CA GLY A 63 6.08 4.60 5.11
C GLY A 63 6.86 4.79 3.81
N ILE A 64 8.19 4.83 3.94
CA ILE A 64 9.13 5.00 2.83
C ILE A 64 10.08 3.81 2.84
N LEU A 65 10.25 3.15 1.70
CA LEU A 65 11.34 2.21 1.47
C LEU A 65 12.53 2.99 0.93
N GLY A 66 13.59 3.09 1.75
CA GLY A 66 14.82 3.76 1.40
C GLY A 66 15.72 2.89 0.54
N ALA A 67 16.87 3.43 0.13
CA ALA A 67 17.83 2.67 -0.66
C ALA A 67 18.43 1.47 0.10
N ASP A 68 18.35 1.44 1.44
CA ASP A 68 18.74 0.25 2.20
C ASP A 68 17.85 -0.96 1.90
N PHE A 69 16.56 -0.76 1.62
CA PHE A 69 15.68 -1.83 1.13
C PHE A 69 16.07 -2.32 -0.26
N LEU A 70 16.43 -1.39 -1.15
CA LEU A 70 16.79 -1.71 -2.55
C LEU A 70 18.19 -2.30 -2.68
N ARG A 71 19.03 -2.17 -1.65
CA ARG A 71 20.45 -2.52 -1.73
C ARG A 71 20.64 -4.01 -1.99
N GLY A 72 21.39 -4.33 -3.05
CA GLY A 72 21.86 -5.69 -3.34
C GLY A 72 20.86 -6.63 -4.02
N ALA A 73 19.61 -6.23 -4.21
CA ALA A 73 18.62 -7.05 -4.91
C ALA A 73 17.43 -6.29 -5.49
N GLY A 74 17.37 -4.97 -5.37
CA GLY A 74 16.34 -4.12 -5.95
C GLY A 74 16.75 -3.58 -7.32
N LYS A 75 15.86 -3.70 -8.31
CA LYS A 75 15.96 -3.05 -9.60
C LYS A 75 14.64 -2.34 -9.90
N ILE A 76 14.74 -1.04 -10.15
CA ILE A 76 13.59 -0.20 -10.52
C ILE A 76 13.58 -0.11 -12.04
N ASN A 77 12.59 -0.74 -12.69
CA ASN A 77 12.42 -0.69 -14.13
C ASN A 77 11.31 0.31 -14.49
N PHE A 78 11.69 1.49 -14.95
CA PHE A 78 10.74 2.54 -15.36
C PHE A 78 10.04 2.23 -16.69
N VAL A 79 10.62 1.39 -17.54
CA VAL A 79 10.02 1.00 -18.83
C VAL A 79 8.88 0.02 -18.60
N GLU A 80 9.13 -1.00 -17.77
CA GLU A 80 8.11 -2.00 -17.40
C GLU A 80 7.19 -1.53 -16.26
N GLN A 81 7.49 -0.39 -15.64
CA GLN A 81 6.83 0.13 -14.45
C GLN A 81 6.81 -0.89 -13.30
N THR A 82 7.95 -1.50 -13.00
CA THR A 82 8.09 -2.53 -11.98
C THR A 82 9.25 -2.24 -11.02
N LEU A 83 9.07 -2.64 -9.77
CA LEU A 83 10.14 -2.85 -8.81
C LEU A 83 10.39 -4.36 -8.73
N GLU A 84 11.51 -4.80 -9.28
CA GLU A 84 12.04 -6.14 -9.06
C GLU A 84 12.80 -6.12 -7.73
N TRP A 85 12.46 -7.02 -6.81
CA TRP A 85 13.19 -7.17 -5.56
C TRP A 85 13.33 -8.64 -5.21
N HIS A 86 14.57 -9.13 -5.25
CA HIS A 86 14.86 -10.56 -5.24
C HIS A 86 14.08 -11.30 -6.33
N ASN A 87 13.34 -12.37 -5.99
CA ASN A 87 12.56 -13.17 -6.93
C ASN A 87 11.10 -12.69 -7.04
N ALA A 88 10.80 -11.47 -6.58
CA ALA A 88 9.47 -10.88 -6.66
C ALA A 88 9.48 -9.65 -7.57
N SER A 89 8.38 -9.46 -8.29
CA SER A 89 8.14 -8.28 -9.12
C SER A 89 6.89 -7.57 -8.62
N PHE A 90 7.02 -6.29 -8.33
CA PHE A 90 5.95 -5.42 -7.85
C PHE A 90 5.66 -4.36 -8.91
N PRO A 91 4.49 -4.35 -9.54
CA PRO A 91 4.13 -3.28 -10.45
C PRO A 91 4.02 -1.95 -9.67
N PHE A 92 4.44 -0.85 -10.29
CA PHE A 92 4.18 0.48 -9.76
C PHE A 92 2.67 0.68 -9.67
N LEU A 93 2.26 1.33 -8.58
CA LEU A 93 0.88 1.77 -8.42
C LEU A 93 0.59 2.85 -9.46
N ASN A 94 -0.01 2.45 -10.58
CA ASN A 94 -0.60 3.40 -11.51
C ASN A 94 -1.98 3.78 -10.96
N ARG A 95 -2.06 4.92 -10.25
CA ARG A 95 -3.34 5.43 -9.74
C ARG A 95 -4.14 5.98 -10.91
N GLU A 96 -4.91 5.11 -11.56
CA GLU A 96 -6.03 5.56 -12.37
C GLU A 96 -7.13 6.06 -11.44
N MET A 97 -7.38 7.36 -11.47
CA MET A 97 -8.44 7.98 -10.68
C MET A 97 -9.70 8.06 -11.53
N THR A 98 -10.66 7.18 -11.25
CA THR A 98 -11.98 7.27 -11.87
C THR A 98 -12.84 8.20 -11.02
N LYS A 99 -13.30 9.32 -11.60
CA LYS A 99 -14.35 10.13 -10.96
C LYS A 99 -15.60 9.29 -10.86
N PHE A 100 -16.13 9.20 -9.65
CA PHE A 100 -17.32 8.42 -9.37
C PHE A 100 -18.43 9.35 -8.87
N PRO A 101 -19.32 9.86 -9.74
CA PRO A 101 -20.34 10.83 -9.35
C PRO A 101 -21.22 10.31 -8.21
N ALA A 102 -21.78 11.23 -7.44
CA ALA A 102 -22.81 10.92 -6.46
C ALA A 102 -23.97 10.14 -7.09
N ARG A 103 -24.58 9.25 -6.31
CA ARG A 103 -25.73 8.42 -6.75
C ARG A 103 -25.51 7.67 -8.07
N SER A 104 -24.29 7.21 -8.33
CA SER A 104 -23.97 6.51 -9.59
C SER A 104 -23.45 5.10 -9.37
N SER A 105 -23.39 4.33 -10.46
CA SER A 105 -22.76 3.00 -10.47
C SER A 105 -21.83 2.87 -11.67
N VAL A 106 -20.61 2.40 -11.45
CA VAL A 106 -19.61 2.18 -12.52
C VAL A 106 -19.13 0.74 -12.49
N VAL A 107 -18.69 0.21 -13.64
CA VAL A 107 -18.06 -1.11 -13.70
C VAL A 107 -16.57 -0.93 -13.42
N MET A 108 -16.09 -1.61 -12.38
CA MET A 108 -14.67 -1.68 -12.01
C MET A 108 -14.11 -3.07 -12.28
N CYS A 109 -12.84 -3.11 -12.66
CA CYS A 109 -12.08 -4.35 -12.82
C CYS A 109 -11.27 -4.59 -11.54
N VAL A 110 -11.39 -5.79 -10.97
CA VAL A 110 -10.57 -6.23 -9.82
C VAL A 110 -9.72 -7.42 -10.22
N ASN A 111 -8.53 -7.52 -9.62
CA ASN A 111 -7.64 -8.66 -9.84
C ASN A 111 -8.09 -9.85 -8.98
N VAL A 112 -8.17 -11.02 -9.60
CA VAL A 112 -8.45 -12.29 -8.92
C VAL A 112 -7.12 -12.93 -8.55
N THR A 113 -6.85 -13.01 -7.24
CA THR A 113 -5.59 -13.58 -6.74
C THR A 113 -5.48 -15.09 -6.94
N ASN A 114 -6.62 -15.80 -7.00
CA ASN A 114 -6.67 -17.23 -7.28
C ASN A 114 -7.16 -17.50 -8.71
N ALA A 115 -6.22 -17.62 -9.65
CA ALA A 115 -6.51 -17.83 -11.06
C ALA A 115 -7.25 -19.16 -11.37
N ALA A 116 -7.21 -20.14 -10.47
CA ALA A 116 -7.86 -21.44 -10.66
C ALA A 116 -9.39 -21.40 -10.47
N VAL A 117 -9.92 -20.34 -9.85
CA VAL A 117 -11.36 -20.18 -9.62
C VAL A 117 -12.00 -19.60 -10.88
N ALA A 118 -12.92 -20.35 -11.51
CA ALA A 118 -13.64 -19.89 -12.70
C ALA A 118 -14.78 -18.91 -12.35
N THR A 119 -15.46 -19.11 -11.23
CA THR A 119 -16.56 -18.28 -10.73
C THR A 119 -16.55 -18.21 -9.21
N GLY A 120 -16.88 -17.07 -8.63
CA GLY A 120 -16.94 -16.91 -7.18
C GLY A 120 -17.85 -15.77 -6.73
N TYR A 121 -18.23 -15.80 -5.46
CA TYR A 121 -18.93 -14.71 -4.80
C TYR A 121 -17.93 -13.69 -4.27
N VAL A 122 -18.16 -12.41 -4.55
CA VAL A 122 -17.41 -11.30 -3.97
C VAL A 122 -18.30 -10.62 -2.93
N PRO A 123 -17.97 -10.69 -1.63
CA PRO A 123 -18.72 -9.99 -0.59
C PRO A 123 -18.61 -8.48 -0.76
N ARG A 124 -19.47 -7.71 -0.09
CA ARG A 124 -19.32 -6.24 -0.05
C ARG A 124 -17.91 -5.85 0.39
N LEU A 125 -17.26 -5.06 -0.45
CA LEU A 125 -16.00 -4.38 -0.18
C LEU A 125 -16.29 -2.88 -0.09
N THR A 126 -16.11 -2.31 1.10
CA THR A 126 -16.21 -0.86 1.31
C THR A 126 -14.87 -0.22 0.94
N ILE A 127 -14.89 0.64 -0.09
CA ILE A 127 -13.72 1.43 -0.50
C ILE A 127 -13.63 2.71 0.33
N ASP A 128 -14.78 3.36 0.53
CA ASP A 128 -14.96 4.59 1.31
C ASP A 128 -16.38 4.58 1.95
N GLU A 129 -16.69 5.50 2.87
CA GLU A 129 -17.95 5.57 3.62
C GLU A 129 -19.20 5.40 2.72
N ASN A 130 -19.17 6.01 1.53
CA ASN A 130 -20.27 5.99 0.56
C ASN A 130 -19.96 5.20 -0.71
N ILE A 131 -18.80 4.54 -0.80
CA ILE A 131 -18.37 3.83 -2.01
C ILE A 131 -18.12 2.37 -1.69
N TYR A 132 -18.86 1.48 -2.34
CA TYR A 132 -18.69 0.04 -2.19
C TYR A 132 -18.82 -0.70 -3.51
N LEU A 133 -18.29 -1.92 -3.56
CA LEU A 133 -18.50 -2.88 -4.65
C LEU A 133 -18.71 -4.29 -4.07
N GLY A 134 -19.03 -5.26 -4.92
CA GLY A 134 -19.26 -6.64 -4.49
C GLY A 134 -20.74 -6.96 -4.37
N GLU A 135 -21.10 -7.84 -3.45
CA GLU A 135 -22.44 -8.45 -3.34
C GLU A 135 -22.87 -9.08 -4.67
N ALA A 136 -21.92 -9.74 -5.33
CA ALA A 136 -22.10 -10.25 -6.68
C ALA A 136 -21.37 -11.58 -6.91
N ILE A 137 -21.98 -12.44 -7.71
CA ILE A 137 -21.32 -13.60 -8.29
C ILE A 137 -20.63 -13.12 -9.59
N VAL A 138 -19.34 -13.40 -9.71
CA VAL A 138 -18.53 -13.00 -10.86
C VAL A 138 -17.81 -14.18 -11.47
N SER A 139 -17.52 -14.07 -12.76
CA SER A 139 -16.61 -14.96 -13.46
C SER A 139 -15.21 -14.37 -13.47
N ASN A 140 -14.23 -15.22 -13.23
CA ASN A 140 -12.83 -14.91 -13.48
C ASN A 140 -12.56 -15.01 -14.99
N ARG A 141 -12.18 -13.87 -15.58
CA ARG A 141 -11.78 -13.74 -16.97
C ARG A 141 -10.29 -13.40 -16.97
N GLU A 142 -9.45 -14.42 -17.12
CA GLU A 142 -8.00 -14.27 -17.22
C GLU A 142 -7.37 -13.52 -16.03
N GLY A 143 -7.75 -13.89 -14.80
CA GLY A 143 -7.26 -13.24 -13.58
C GLY A 143 -7.98 -11.94 -13.23
N LYS A 144 -9.07 -11.60 -13.94
CA LYS A 144 -9.85 -10.38 -13.72
C LYS A 144 -11.32 -10.69 -13.46
N ALA A 145 -11.94 -9.93 -12.56
CA ALA A 145 -13.38 -9.93 -12.36
C ALA A 145 -13.93 -8.51 -12.53
N TYR A 146 -15.11 -8.40 -13.13
CA TYR A 146 -15.77 -7.14 -13.39
C TYR A 146 -16.95 -6.99 -12.43
N LEU A 147 -16.92 -5.95 -11.61
CA LEU A 147 -17.88 -5.70 -10.55
C LEU A 147 -18.49 -4.32 -10.74
N ARG A 148 -19.76 -4.17 -10.35
CA ARG A 148 -20.38 -2.86 -10.28
C ARG A 148 -20.00 -2.25 -8.91
N ALA A 149 -19.33 -1.11 -8.94
CA ALA A 149 -19.17 -0.25 -7.78
C ALA A 149 -20.37 0.70 -7.71
N PHE A 150 -20.71 1.14 -6.49
CA PHE A 150 -21.81 2.04 -6.17
C PHE A 150 -21.29 3.20 -5.33
N ASN A 151 -21.64 4.42 -5.73
CA ASN A 151 -21.46 5.62 -4.93
C ASN A 151 -22.85 6.06 -4.42
N THR A 152 -23.05 6.00 -3.12
CA THR A 152 -24.30 6.36 -2.46
C THR A 152 -24.29 7.76 -1.86
N SER A 153 -23.25 8.56 -2.09
CA SER A 153 -23.22 9.96 -1.64
C SER A 153 -24.35 10.75 -2.29
N ASP A 154 -24.85 11.75 -1.57
CA ASP A 154 -25.91 12.66 -2.06
C ASP A 154 -25.39 13.79 -2.93
N LYS A 155 -24.09 14.10 -2.82
CA LYS A 155 -23.42 15.20 -3.50
C LYS A 155 -22.03 14.77 -3.95
N ASP A 156 -21.57 15.40 -5.03
CA ASP A 156 -20.21 15.30 -5.56
C ASP A 156 -19.19 15.98 -4.64
#